data_AF-A0A382T1L7-F1
#
_entry.id   AF-A0A382T1L7-F1
#
_cell.length_a   1.000
_cell.length_b   1.000
_cell.length_c   1.000
_cell.angle_alpha   90.00
_cell.angle_beta   90.00
_cell.angle_gamma   90.00
#
_symmetry.space_group_name_H-M   'P 1'
#
loop_
_entity.id
_entity.type
_entity.pdbx_description
1 polymer ?
#
loop_
_entity_poly.entity_id
_entity_poly.type
_entity_poly.pdbx_seq_one_letter_code
_entity_poly.pdbx_strand_id
1 'polypeptide(L)' 'AAVESVSIEKGSDKPIRVIIELSNSAGLFQLDQLLRKKVDGSGLEQYLEIDAKVGEEEKRLLTDFSL' A
#
# COMPACT_ATOMS: atom_id res chain seq x y z
N ALA A 1 -12.22 -11.81 -6.10
CA ALA A 1 -11.10 -10.86 -6.21
C ALA A 1 -11.07 -10.06 -4.92
N ALA A 2 -9.91 -9.92 -4.27
CA ALA A 2 -9.82 -9.29 -2.95
C ALA A 2 -9.68 -7.75 -3.03
N VAL A 3 -9.20 -7.21 -4.15
CA VAL A 3 -9.08 -5.77 -4.40
C VAL A 3 -10.37 -5.24 -5.02
N GLU A 4 -10.96 -4.24 -4.38
CA GLU A 4 -12.11 -3.50 -4.87
C GLU A 4 -11.69 -2.28 -5.68
N SER A 5 -10.73 -1.50 -5.18
CA SER A 5 -10.27 -0.30 -5.87
C SER A 5 -8.81 0.04 -5.55
N VAL A 6 -8.17 0.76 -6.47
CA VAL A 6 -6.81 1.31 -6.29
C VAL A 6 -6.83 2.75 -6.77
N SER A 7 -6.43 3.66 -5.90
CA SER A 7 -6.32 5.10 -6.18
C SER A 7 -4.88 5.55 -5.93
N ILE A 8 -4.36 6.40 -6.82
CA ILE A 8 -3.04 7.00 -6.67
C ILE A 8 -3.23 8.50 -6.53
N GLU A 9 -2.79 9.02 -5.40
CA GLU A 9 -2.92 10.42 -5.03
C GLU A 9 -1.57 11.01 -4.65
N LYS A 10 -1.53 12.33 -4.52
CA LYS A 10 -0.36 13.02 -3.98
C LYS A 10 -0.35 12.83 -2.47
N GLY A 11 0.67 12.17 -1.95
CA GLY A 11 0.83 11.98 -0.51
C GLY A 11 1.31 13.25 0.19
N SER A 12 1.15 13.25 1.50
CA SER A 12 1.54 14.39 2.36
C SER A 12 2.92 14.18 2.98
N ASP A 13 3.26 12.94 3.35
CA ASP A 13 4.55 12.57 3.92
C ASP A 13 5.50 12.06 2.83
N LYS A 14 4.97 11.29 1.87
CA LYS A 14 5.69 10.87 0.67
C LYS A 14 5.01 11.45 -0.58
N PRO A 15 5.73 11.71 -1.68
CA PRO A 15 5.14 12.36 -2.86
C PRO A 15 4.04 11.53 -3.53
N ILE A 16 4.06 10.20 -3.39
CA ILE A 16 3.11 9.29 -4.05
C ILE A 16 2.40 8.45 -3.00
N ARG A 17 1.08 8.61 -2.92
CA ARG A 17 0.20 7.82 -2.05
C ARG A 17 -0.64 6.85 -2.85
N VAL A 18 -0.60 5.58 -2.49
CA VAL A 18 -1.38 4.52 -3.12
C VAL A 18 -2.41 4.01 -2.11
N ILE A 19 -3.69 4.29 -2.37
CA ILE A 19 -4.81 3.85 -1.54
C ILE A 19 -5.41 2.61 -2.18
N ILE A 20 -5.55 1.55 -1.41
CA ILE A 20 -5.99 0.25 -1.89
C ILE A 20 -7.18 -0.19 -1.03
N GLU A 21 -8.34 -0.33 -1.64
CA GLU A 21 -9.54 -0.83 -0.98
C GLU A 21 -9.67 -2.33 -1.23
N LEU A 22 -9.81 -3.07 -0.14
CA LEU A 22 -9.85 -4.51 -0.12
C LEU A 22 -11.15 -4.97 0.54
N SER A 23 -11.85 -5.89 -0.12
CA SER A 23 -13.01 -6.58 0.46
C SER A 23 -12.61 -7.68 1.45
N ASN A 24 -11.34 -8.08 1.46
CA ASN A 24 -10.79 -9.09 2.37
C ASN A 24 -9.29 -8.86 2.62
N SER A 25 -8.86 -8.97 3.89
CA SER A 25 -7.47 -8.84 4.34
C SER A 25 -6.52 -9.87 3.73
N ALA A 26 -7.02 -11.00 3.23
CA ALA A 26 -6.21 -12.00 2.53
C ALA A 26 -5.48 -11.43 1.29
N GLY A 27 -6.05 -10.41 0.64
CA GLY A 27 -5.43 -9.76 -0.52
C GLY A 27 -4.24 -8.86 -0.17
N LEU A 28 -4.19 -8.36 1.07
CA LEU A 28 -3.13 -7.44 1.51
C LEU A 28 -1.76 -8.10 1.54
N PHE A 29 -1.67 -9.32 2.09
CA PHE A 29 -0.40 -10.05 2.17
C PHE A 29 0.18 -10.41 0.80
N GLN A 30 -0.69 -10.75 -0.16
CA GLN A 30 -0.25 -11.04 -1.53
C GLN A 30 0.27 -9.78 -2.23
N LEU A 31 -0.39 -8.65 -1.98
CA LEU A 31 -0.06 -7.36 -2.55
C LEU A 31 1.24 -6.79 -1.96
N ASP A 32 1.44 -6.90 -0.65
CA ASP A 32 2.68 -6.53 0.03
C ASP A 32 3.88 -7.28 -0.55
N GLN A 33 3.79 -8.60 -0.68
CA GLN A 33 4.87 -9.41 -1.27
C GLN A 33 5.22 -8.99 -2.71
N LEU A 34 4.21 -8.66 -3.52
CA LEU A 34 4.42 -8.24 -4.91
C LEU A 34 4.97 -6.82 -5.01
N LEU A 35 4.46 -5.89 -4.21
CA LEU A 35 4.93 -4.51 -4.13
C LEU A 35 6.36 -4.47 -3.60
N ARG A 36 6.64 -5.17 -2.50
CA ARG A 36 7.98 -5.27 -1.94
C ARG A 36 8.97 -5.73 -2.99
N LYS A 37 8.68 -6.80 -3.75
CA LYS A 37 9.57 -7.26 -4.84
C LYS A 37 9.71 -6.30 -6.02
N LYS A 38 8.73 -5.44 -6.27
CA LYS A 38 8.77 -4.45 -7.36
C LYS A 38 9.47 -3.16 -6.97
N VAL A 39 9.37 -2.78 -5.70
CA VAL A 39 9.90 -1.54 -5.17
C VAL A 39 11.32 -1.76 -4.63
N ASP A 40 11.63 -2.95 -4.12
CA ASP A 40 12.98 -3.39 -3.72
C ASP A 40 13.98 -3.22 -4.88
N GLY A 41 14.98 -2.36 -4.67
CA GLY A 41 16.00 -2.01 -5.67
C GLY A 41 15.60 -0.97 -6.72
N SER A 42 14.37 -0.44 -6.67
CA SER A 42 13.91 0.61 -7.60
C SER A 42 14.25 2.04 -7.17
N GLY A 43 14.62 2.24 -5.90
CA GLY A 43 14.83 3.57 -5.30
C GLY A 43 13.54 4.35 -5.02
N LEU A 44 12.37 3.83 -5.42
CA LEU A 44 11.06 4.43 -5.20
C LEU A 44 10.50 4.19 -3.78
N GLU A 45 11.16 3.35 -3.00
CA GLU A 45 10.75 2.92 -1.65
C GLU A 45 10.54 4.11 -0.69
N GLN A 46 11.44 5.09 -0.78
CA GLN A 46 11.38 6.31 0.03
C GLN A 46 10.28 7.29 -0.43
N TYR A 47 9.76 7.12 -1.64
CA TYR A 47 8.82 8.05 -2.27
C TYR A 47 7.38 7.54 -2.33
N LEU A 48 7.15 6.26 -1.98
CA LEU A 48 5.84 5.61 -2.00
C LEU A 48 5.30 5.40 -0.59
N GLU A 49 4.09 5.91 -0.32
CA GLU A 49 3.27 5.53 0.83
C GLU A 49 2.08 4.70 0.35
N ILE A 50 1.74 3.63 1.08
CA ILE A 50 0.69 2.69 0.68
C ILE A 50 -0.29 2.55 1.84
N ASP A 51 -1.56 2.89 1.58
CA ASP A 51 -2.65 2.77 2.52
C ASP A 51 -3.61 1.68 2.06
N ALA A 52 -3.63 0.56 2.77
CA ALA A 52 -4.64 -0.45 2.59
C ALA A 52 -5.82 -0.23 3.54
N LYS A 53 -7.04 -0.23 2.98
CA LYS A 53 -8.29 -0.23 3.72
C LYS A 53 -8.99 -1.56 3.51
N VAL A 54 -9.13 -2.32 4.58
CA VAL A 54 -10.04 -3.49 4.64
C VAL A 54 -11.29 -3.02 5.39
N GLY A 55 -12.47 -3.53 5.04
CA GLY A 55 -13.78 -3.02 5.52
C GLY A 55 -13.87 -2.60 7.01
N GLU A 56 -14.72 -1.59 7.26
CA GLU A 56 -15.07 -0.82 8.47
C GLU A 56 -14.02 -0.51 9.57
N GLU A 57 -13.10 -1.40 9.93
CA GLU A 57 -12.14 -1.15 11.00
C GLU A 57 -10.82 -1.87 10.75
N GLU A 58 -9.93 -1.36 9.91
CA GLU A 58 -8.49 -1.58 10.13
C GLU A 58 -7.62 -0.56 9.40
N LYS A 59 -6.91 0.23 10.22
CA LYS A 59 -6.12 1.42 9.88
C LYS A 59 -4.65 1.06 9.62
N ARG A 60 -4.06 1.76 8.64
CA ARG A 60 -2.63 2.10 8.52
C ARG A 60 -1.68 0.92 8.69
N LEU A 61 -1.69 0.03 7.71
CA LEU A 61 -0.59 -0.93 7.57
C LEU A 61 0.46 -0.29 6.66
N LEU A 62 1.68 -0.14 7.23
CA LEU A 62 2.92 0.40 6.65
C LEU A 62 3.11 1.92 6.83
N THR A 63 3.13 2.39 8.08
CA THR A 63 3.49 3.79 8.36
C THR A 63 4.98 4.06 8.16
N ASP A 64 5.88 3.10 8.35
CA ASP A 64 7.30 3.33 8.10
C ASP A 64 7.95 2.01 7.70
N PHE A 65 8.17 1.81 6.41
CA PHE A 65 9.17 0.85 5.96
C PHE A 65 10.46 1.64 5.77
N SER A 66 11.27 1.68 6.83
CA SER A 66 12.67 2.09 6.78
C SER A 66 13.51 0.89 6.36
N LEU A 67 14.18 1.02 5.22
CA LEU A 67 15.38 0.25 4.89
C LEU A 67 16.57 1.21 4.98
#